data_AF-A0AAE3WI89-F1
#
_entry.id   AF-A0AAE3WI89-F1
#
_cell.length_a   1.000
_cell.length_b   1.000
_cell.length_c   1.000
_cell.angle_alpha   90.00
_cell.angle_beta   90.00
_cell.angle_gamma   90.00
#
_symmetry.space_group_name_H-M   'P 1'
#
loop_
_entity.id
_entity.type
_entity.pdbx_description
1 polymer ?
#
loop_
_entity_poly.entity_id
_entity_poly.type
_entity_poly.pdbx_seq_one_letter_code
_entity_poly.pdbx_strand_id
1 'polypeptide(L)'
;MTDEEKREKFIRRLKDAPHGAKGFFETVANHFERRNDTSVKYSATNGGDMRLWAHWTSSRGADKKQIFATLAWQPENKAVFARCQLTPDELGLLGLEGGEKPKSEKEPQNSDIRLDEGFWRFCVEDFIRILEAARIKLVGA
;
A
#
# COMPACT_ATOMS: atom_id res chain seq x y z
N MET A 1 -3.07 -6.92 -20.57
CA MET A 1 -1.85 -6.42 -19.90
C MET A 1 -1.34 -7.51 -18.97
N THR A 2 -0.15 -8.04 -19.23
CA THR A 2 0.55 -9.02 -18.37
C THR A 2 0.93 -8.37 -17.03
N ASP A 3 1.35 -9.17 -16.04
CA ASP A 3 1.79 -8.61 -14.76
C ASP A 3 3.09 -7.79 -14.91
N GLU A 4 3.97 -8.19 -15.84
CA GLU A 4 5.17 -7.41 -16.17
C GLU A 4 4.82 -6.06 -16.80
N GLU A 5 3.89 -6.03 -17.76
CA GLU A 5 3.46 -4.76 -18.37
C GLU A 5 2.81 -3.79 -17.35
N LYS A 6 2.10 -4.33 -16.34
CA LYS A 6 1.56 -3.50 -15.25
C LYS A 6 2.67 -2.95 -14.36
N ARG A 7 3.68 -3.76 -14.07
CA ARG A 7 4.87 -3.35 -13.29
C ARG A 7 5.65 -2.26 -14.04
N GLU A 8 5.94 -2.47 -15.32
CA GLU A 8 6.58 -1.46 -16.16
C GLU A 8 5.79 -0.14 -16.18
N LYS A 9 4.46 -0.21 -16.27
CA LYS A 9 3.61 0.98 -16.24
C LYS A 9 3.79 1.77 -14.94
N PHE A 10 3.80 1.08 -13.79
CA PHE A 10 4.08 1.69 -12.49
C PHE A 10 5.50 2.29 -12.42
N ILE A 11 6.51 1.58 -12.91
CA ILE A 11 7.90 2.08 -12.98
C ILE A 11 7.99 3.35 -13.85
N ARG A 12 7.29 3.39 -14.98
CA ARG A 12 7.21 4.60 -15.83
C ARG A 12 6.56 5.77 -15.09
N ARG A 13 5.55 5.53 -14.25
CA ARG A 13 4.95 6.56 -13.38
C ARG A 13 5.95 7.12 -12.36
N LEU A 14 6.91 6.30 -11.92
CA LEU A 14 8.00 6.70 -11.03
C LEU A 14 9.19 7.35 -11.74
N LYS A 15 9.22 7.42 -13.08
CA LYS A 15 10.40 7.84 -13.85
C LYS A 15 11.03 9.13 -13.33
N ASP A 16 10.20 10.15 -13.10
CA ASP A 16 10.62 11.49 -12.66
C ASP A 16 10.47 11.70 -11.14
N ALA A 17 10.12 10.64 -10.39
CA ALA A 17 10.07 10.70 -8.93
C ALA A 17 11.48 10.83 -8.33
N PRO A 18 11.63 11.51 -7.18
CA PRO A 18 12.89 11.55 -6.43
C PRO A 18 13.41 10.14 -6.15
N HIS A 19 14.74 9.97 -6.10
CA HIS A 19 15.35 8.67 -5.78
C HIS A 19 14.85 8.09 -4.45
N GLY A 20 14.63 8.93 -3.44
CA GLY A 20 14.06 8.48 -2.16
C GLY A 20 12.63 7.95 -2.29
N ALA A 21 11.79 8.51 -3.17
CA ALA A 21 10.45 8.00 -3.41
C ALA A 21 10.49 6.65 -4.14
N LYS A 22 11.40 6.47 -5.11
CA LYS A 22 11.66 5.17 -5.76
C LYS A 22 12.09 4.13 -4.72
N GLY A 23 13.09 4.48 -3.90
CA GLY A 23 13.58 3.65 -2.81
C GLY A 23 12.49 3.29 -1.79
N PHE A 24 11.57 4.22 -1.48
CA PHE A 24 10.42 3.94 -0.62
C PHE A 24 9.57 2.79 -1.17
N PHE A 25 9.18 2.84 -2.44
CA PHE A 25 8.39 1.77 -3.07
C PHE A 25 9.16 0.45 -3.14
N GLU A 26 10.46 0.51 -3.48
CA GLU A 26 11.33 -0.67 -3.52
C GLU A 26 11.45 -1.34 -2.14
N THR A 27 11.67 -0.55 -1.08
CA THR A 27 11.78 -1.07 0.29
C THR A 27 10.47 -1.71 0.76
N VAL A 28 9.32 -1.06 0.51
CA VAL A 28 8.00 -1.64 0.84
C VAL A 28 7.78 -2.93 0.04
N ALA A 29 8.06 -2.93 -1.27
CA ALA A 29 7.90 -4.12 -2.10
C ALA A 29 8.79 -5.27 -1.61
N ASN A 30 10.08 -5.02 -1.40
CA ASN A 30 11.05 -6.00 -0.93
C ASN A 30 10.65 -6.64 0.41
N HIS A 31 10.07 -5.86 1.32
CA HIS A 31 9.58 -6.39 2.60
C HIS A 31 8.46 -7.41 2.39
N PHE A 32 7.42 -7.07 1.61
CA PHE A 32 6.25 -7.93 1.41
C PHE A 32 6.45 -9.02 0.34
N GLU A 33 7.44 -8.92 -0.54
CA GLU A 33 7.79 -10.00 -1.46
C GLU A 33 8.53 -11.15 -0.75
N ARG A 34 9.21 -10.88 0.37
CA ARG A 34 9.93 -11.90 1.16
C ARG A 34 9.03 -12.75 2.05
N ARG A 35 7.78 -12.34 2.24
CA ARG A 35 6.83 -13.07 3.09
C ARG A 35 6.11 -14.15 2.28
N ASN A 36 5.88 -15.30 2.90
CA ASN A 36 5.17 -16.41 2.27
C ASN A 36 3.64 -16.20 2.20
N ASP A 37 3.11 -15.25 2.95
CA ASP A 37 1.68 -14.97 3.09
C ASP A 37 1.25 -13.67 2.40
N THR A 38 2.13 -13.04 1.62
CA THR A 38 1.79 -11.83 0.85
C THR A 38 2.27 -11.90 -0.59
N SER A 39 1.73 -11.02 -1.43
CA SER A 39 2.26 -10.79 -2.78
C SER A 39 2.11 -9.33 -3.18
N VAL A 40 3.11 -8.80 -3.88
CA VAL A 40 3.08 -7.46 -4.46
C VAL A 40 2.64 -7.55 -5.91
N LYS A 41 1.63 -6.77 -6.29
CA LYS A 41 1.08 -6.74 -7.65
C LYS A 41 0.86 -5.30 -8.11
N TYR A 42 0.71 -5.10 -9.41
CA TYR A 42 0.54 -3.77 -9.99
C TYR A 42 -0.81 -3.65 -10.72
N SER A 43 -1.40 -2.46 -10.70
CA SER A 43 -2.65 -2.15 -11.39
C SER A 43 -2.39 -1.73 -12.84
N ALA A 44 -3.35 -2.01 -13.74
CA ALA A 44 -3.30 -1.51 -15.12
C ALA A 44 -3.92 -0.09 -15.25
N THR A 45 -4.60 0.39 -14.21
CA THR A 45 -5.41 1.62 -14.18
C THR A 45 -4.59 2.81 -13.69
N ASN A 46 -5.02 4.04 -14.01
CA ASN A 46 -4.50 5.28 -13.39
C ASN A 46 -2.97 5.42 -13.36
N GLY A 47 -2.27 5.06 -14.44
CA GLY A 47 -0.80 5.11 -14.49
C GLY A 47 -0.08 4.03 -13.68
N GLY A 48 -0.82 3.09 -13.08
CA GLY A 48 -0.29 1.98 -12.28
C GLY A 48 -0.18 2.35 -10.80
N ASP A 49 -0.63 1.42 -9.96
CA ASP A 49 -0.50 1.47 -8.51
C ASP A 49 0.09 0.15 -8.01
N MET A 50 0.85 0.19 -6.93
CA MET A 50 1.33 -0.99 -6.21
C MET A 50 0.23 -1.48 -5.25
N ARG A 51 -0.06 -2.78 -5.27
CA ARG A 51 -1.10 -3.43 -4.46
C ARG A 51 -0.48 -4.56 -3.65
N LEU A 52 -0.66 -4.48 -2.34
CA LEU A 52 -0.19 -5.49 -1.39
C LEU A 52 -1.34 -6.42 -1.05
N TRP A 53 -1.18 -7.70 -1.37
CA TRP A 53 -2.15 -8.75 -1.10
C TRP A 53 -1.72 -9.58 0.10
N ALA A 54 -2.68 -9.92 0.96
CA ALA A 54 -2.55 -10.95 1.97
C ALA A 54 -3.19 -12.24 1.46
N HIS A 55 -2.61 -13.38 1.83
CA HIS A 55 -3.14 -14.73 1.57
C HIS A 55 -3.23 -15.47 2.89
N TRP A 56 -4.37 -16.10 3.17
CA TRP A 56 -4.57 -16.86 4.40
C TRP A 56 -5.64 -17.92 4.21
N THR A 57 -5.66 -18.92 5.10
CA THR A 57 -6.75 -19.89 5.18
C THR A 57 -7.71 -19.46 6.28
N SER A 58 -8.99 -19.29 5.93
CA SER A 58 -10.04 -18.96 6.89
C SER A 58 -10.24 -20.07 7.92
N SER A 59 -10.91 -19.76 9.04
CA SER A 59 -11.27 -20.74 10.08
C SER A 59 -12.07 -21.94 9.57
N ARG A 60 -12.70 -21.83 8.39
CA ARG A 60 -13.43 -22.90 7.71
C ARG A 60 -12.58 -23.71 6.72
N GLY A 61 -11.27 -23.49 6.68
CA GLY A 61 -10.35 -24.19 5.78
C GLY A 61 -10.33 -23.67 4.34
N ALA A 62 -11.05 -22.59 4.03
CA ALA A 62 -11.06 -22.01 2.69
C ALA A 62 -9.94 -21.00 2.51
N ASP A 63 -9.18 -21.11 1.43
CA ASP A 63 -8.16 -20.13 1.05
C ASP A 63 -8.79 -18.79 0.66
N LYS A 64 -8.19 -17.71 1.18
CA LYS A 64 -8.60 -16.33 1.00
C LYS A 64 -7.41 -15.50 0.54
N LYS A 65 -7.72 -14.48 -0.24
CA LYS A 65 -6.77 -13.44 -0.62
C LYS A 65 -7.48 -12.11 -0.77
N GLN A 66 -6.87 -11.04 -0.28
CA GLN A 66 -7.43 -9.69 -0.38
C GLN A 66 -6.33 -8.64 -0.29
N ILE A 67 -6.59 -7.48 -0.92
CA ILE A 67 -5.69 -6.33 -0.88
C ILE A 67 -5.80 -5.66 0.49
N PHE A 68 -4.70 -5.64 1.25
CA PHE A 68 -4.64 -4.91 2.51
C PHE A 68 -4.12 -3.49 2.35
N ALA A 69 -3.41 -3.20 1.25
CA ALA A 69 -3.00 -1.84 0.92
C ALA A 69 -2.81 -1.60 -0.58
N THR A 70 -3.09 -0.37 -1.02
CA THR A 70 -2.77 0.15 -2.35
C THR A 70 -1.93 1.42 -2.19
N LEU A 71 -0.86 1.55 -2.97
CA LEU A 71 0.04 2.69 -2.94
C LEU A 71 0.26 3.23 -4.36
N ALA A 72 0.24 4.55 -4.51
CA ALA A 72 0.41 5.22 -5.79
C ALA A 72 1.26 6.47 -5.63
N TRP A 73 2.25 6.67 -6.50
CA TRP A 73 2.95 7.95 -6.58
C TRP A 73 2.03 9.03 -7.12
N GLN A 74 2.02 10.23 -6.56
CA GLN A 74 1.30 11.39 -7.08
C GLN A 74 2.31 12.44 -7.56
N PRO A 75 2.65 12.47 -8.87
CA PRO A 75 3.69 13.36 -9.40
C PRO A 75 3.46 14.83 -9.10
N GLU A 76 2.22 15.31 -9.26
CA GLU A 76 1.85 16.72 -9.04
C GLU A 76 2.04 17.14 -7.58
N ASN A 77 1.71 16.24 -6.65
CA ASN A 77 1.80 16.49 -5.20
C ASN A 77 3.16 16.10 -4.61
N LYS A 78 4.05 15.48 -5.40
CA LYS A 78 5.32 14.87 -4.94
C LYS A 78 5.15 14.00 -3.69
N ALA A 79 4.05 13.28 -3.63
CA ALA A 79 3.61 12.53 -2.46
C ALA A 79 3.27 11.08 -2.83
N VAL A 80 3.30 10.20 -1.85
CA VAL A 80 2.75 8.85 -1.98
C VAL A 80 1.32 8.88 -1.45
N PHE A 81 0.36 8.54 -2.30
CA PHE A 81 -0.97 8.20 -1.87
C PHE A 81 -1.01 6.75 -1.43
N ALA A 82 -1.61 6.47 -0.29
CA ALA A 82 -1.83 5.12 0.19
C ALA A 82 -3.26 4.94 0.68
N ARG A 83 -3.76 3.72 0.56
CA ARG A 83 -5.06 3.29 1.07
C ARG A 83 -4.90 1.93 1.72
N CYS A 84 -5.41 1.73 2.94
CA CYS A 84 -5.22 0.47 3.68
C CYS A 84 -6.42 0.08 4.55
N GLN A 85 -6.35 -1.11 5.16
CA GLN A 85 -7.42 -1.70 5.97
C GLN A 85 -7.58 -1.07 7.37
N LEU A 86 -6.68 -0.18 7.78
CA LEU A 86 -6.82 0.58 9.02
C LEU A 86 -7.74 1.77 8.81
N THR A 87 -8.48 2.14 9.85
CA THR A 87 -9.28 3.37 9.91
C THR A 87 -8.36 4.56 10.24
N PRO A 88 -8.79 5.81 9.96
CA PRO A 88 -8.07 7.00 10.40
C PRO A 88 -7.67 7.00 11.88
N ASP A 89 -8.56 6.57 12.77
CA ASP A 89 -8.30 6.54 14.20
C ASP A 89 -7.19 5.54 14.55
N GLU A 90 -7.20 4.35 13.92
CA GLU A 90 -6.15 3.34 14.11
C GLU A 90 -4.80 3.79 13.56
N LEU A 91 -4.79 4.54 12.46
CA LEU A 91 -3.57 5.15 11.94
C LEU A 91 -2.99 6.18 12.92
N GLY A 92 -3.86 7.02 13.51
CA GLY A 92 -3.46 7.99 14.54
C GLY A 92 -2.84 7.31 15.77
N LEU A 93 -3.40 6.18 16.22
CA LEU A 93 -2.81 5.39 17.32
C LEU A 93 -1.42 4.82 16.99
N LEU A 94 -1.11 4.63 15.71
CA LEU A 94 0.20 4.17 15.23
C LEU A 94 1.14 5.32 14.85
N GLY A 95 0.77 6.57 15.13
CA GLY A 95 1.58 7.75 14.87
C GLY A 95 1.51 8.27 13.43
N LEU A 96 0.56 7.79 12.62
CA LEU A 96 0.29 8.34 11.29
C LEU A 96 -0.99 9.17 11.32
N GLU A 97 -0.82 10.47 11.51
CA GLU A 97 -1.91 11.44 11.42
C GLU A 97 -2.28 11.76 9.97
N GLY A 98 -3.44 12.39 9.76
CA GLY A 98 -3.89 12.83 8.43
C GLY A 98 -4.50 11.74 7.56
N GLY A 99 -4.82 10.57 8.12
CA GLY A 99 -5.70 9.60 7.46
C GLY A 99 -7.12 10.13 7.35
N GLU A 100 -7.76 9.93 6.19
CA GLU A 100 -9.15 10.30 5.92
C GLU A 100 -9.97 9.05 5.60
N LYS A 101 -11.29 9.06 5.84
CA LYS A 101 -12.14 7.99 5.31
C LYS A 101 -12.24 8.12 3.78
N PRO A 102 -12.17 7.01 3.01
CA PRO A 102 -12.37 7.09 1.57
C PRO A 102 -13.72 7.71 1.24
N LYS A 103 -13.76 8.50 0.16
CA LYS A 103 -14.96 9.24 -0.24
C LYS A 103 -16.15 8.35 -0.64
N SER A 104 -15.89 7.10 -0.98
CA SER A 104 -16.90 6.13 -1.40
C SER A 104 -16.97 4.98 -0.41
N GLU A 105 -18.16 4.72 0.13
CA GLU A 105 -18.43 3.58 1.03
C GLU A 105 -18.24 2.21 0.35
N LYS A 106 -18.14 2.18 -0.98
CA LYS A 106 -17.85 0.96 -1.75
C LYS A 106 -16.37 0.60 -1.78
N GLU A 107 -15.51 1.48 -1.27
CA GLU A 107 -14.08 1.20 -1.22
C GLU A 107 -13.80 0.10 -0.19
N PRO A 108 -13.07 -0.98 -0.55
CA PRO A 108 -12.87 -2.12 0.34
C PRO A 108 -11.82 -1.87 1.43
N GLN A 109 -11.28 -0.66 1.51
CA GLN A 109 -10.28 -0.23 2.49
C GLN A 109 -10.84 0.95 3.29
N ASN A 110 -10.27 1.21 4.46
CA ASN A 110 -10.89 2.05 5.48
C ASN A 110 -10.28 3.45 5.59
N SER A 111 -9.15 3.72 4.93
CA SER A 111 -8.48 5.02 4.97
C SER A 111 -7.82 5.42 3.66
N ASP A 112 -7.83 6.70 3.35
CA ASP A 112 -6.99 7.39 2.38
C ASP A 112 -5.89 8.16 3.13
N ILE A 113 -4.65 8.06 2.66
CA ILE A 113 -3.45 8.61 3.32
C ILE A 113 -2.62 9.31 2.25
N ARG A 114 -2.06 10.48 2.59
CA ARG A 114 -1.05 11.15 1.77
C ARG A 114 0.25 11.28 2.57
N LEU A 115 1.27 10.56 2.13
CA LEU A 115 2.62 10.64 2.68
C LEU A 115 3.40 11.70 1.89
N ASP A 116 3.76 12.78 2.55
CA ASP A 116 4.59 13.84 1.97
C ASP A 116 6.07 13.45 1.96
N GLU A 117 6.92 14.36 1.47
CA GLU A 117 8.37 14.15 1.43
C GLU A 117 8.99 13.89 2.80
N GLY A 118 8.53 14.56 3.87
CA GLY A 118 9.02 14.29 5.21
C GLY A 118 8.77 12.84 5.61
N PHE A 119 7.60 12.31 5.25
CA PHE A 119 7.23 10.96 5.61
C PHE A 119 7.88 9.88 4.74
N TRP A 120 7.67 9.90 3.41
CA TRP A 120 8.18 8.82 2.54
C TRP A 120 9.71 8.76 2.50
N ARG A 121 10.40 9.86 2.83
CA ARG A 121 11.85 9.93 2.82
C ARG A 121 12.49 9.37 4.09
N PHE A 122 11.84 9.52 5.25
CA PHE A 122 12.45 9.25 6.55
C PHE A 122 11.74 8.17 7.38
N CYS A 123 10.48 7.84 7.07
CA CYS A 123 9.62 7.01 7.91
C CYS A 123 9.14 5.71 7.22
N VAL A 124 9.90 5.18 6.26
CA VAL A 124 9.49 3.96 5.51
C VAL A 124 9.31 2.74 6.41
N GLU A 125 10.16 2.57 7.42
CA GLU A 125 10.08 1.47 8.38
C GLU A 125 8.82 1.57 9.26
N ASP A 126 8.47 2.78 9.70
CA ASP A 126 7.24 3.02 10.46
C ASP A 126 6.01 2.74 9.59
N PHE A 127 6.07 3.11 8.30
CA PHE A 127 5.02 2.77 7.36
C PHE A 127 4.87 1.27 7.14
N ILE A 128 5.97 0.52 7.05
CA ILE A 128 5.95 -0.94 6.94
C ILE A 128 5.26 -1.56 8.16
N ARG A 129 5.53 -1.07 9.37
CA ARG A 129 4.86 -1.54 10.60
C ARG A 129 3.34 -1.29 10.55
N ILE A 130 2.93 -0.12 10.05
CA ILE A 130 1.51 0.21 9.84
C ILE A 130 0.87 -0.74 8.82
N LEU A 131 1.56 -1.04 7.72
CA LEU A 131 1.09 -1.97 6.70
C LEU A 131 1.00 -3.41 7.21
N GLU A 132 1.91 -3.84 8.08
CA GLU A 132 1.82 -5.13 8.79
C GLU A 132 0.61 -5.17 9.72
N ALA A 133 0.33 -4.10 10.48
CA ALA A 133 -0.87 -4.02 11.31
C ALA A 133 -2.15 -4.10 10.46
N ALA A 134 -2.19 -3.41 9.31
CA ALA A 134 -3.29 -3.50 8.35
C ALA A 134 -3.50 -4.93 7.84
N ARG A 135 -2.42 -5.64 7.53
CA ARG A 135 -2.45 -7.05 7.12
C ARG A 135 -2.98 -7.94 8.24
N ILE A 136 -2.48 -7.79 9.46
CA ILE A 136 -2.90 -8.58 10.63
C ILE A 136 -4.39 -8.39 10.90
N LYS A 137 -4.87 -7.14 10.88
CA LYS A 137 -6.30 -6.83 11.03
C LYS A 137 -7.14 -7.53 9.97
N LEU A 138 -6.71 -7.50 8.70
CA LEU A 138 -7.42 -8.15 7.61
C LEU A 138 -7.49 -9.68 7.77
N VAL A 139 -6.39 -10.32 8.17
CA VAL A 139 -6.33 -11.77 8.31
C VAL A 139 -7.05 -12.26 9.57
N GLY A 140 -7.06 -11.43 10.63
CA GLY A 140 -7.74 -11.73 11.89
C GLY A 140 -9.23 -11.38 11.94
N ALA A 141 -9.75 -10.70 10.91
CA ALA A 141 -11.17 -10.37 10.74
C ALA A 141 -11.98 -11.57 10.21
#